data_AF-A0A957DV18-F1
#
_entry.id   AF-A0A957DV18-F1
#
_cell.length_a   1.000
_cell.length_b   1.000
_cell.length_c   1.000
_cell.angle_alpha   90.00
_cell.angle_beta   90.00
_cell.angle_gamma   90.00
#
_symmetry.space_group_name_H-M   'P 1'
#
loop_
_entity.id
_entity.type
_entity.pdbx_description
1 polymer ?
#
loop_
_entity_poly.entity_id
_entity_poly.type
_entity_poly.pdbx_seq_one_letter_code
_entity_poly.pdbx_strand_id
1 'polypeptide(L)'
;MIEKWRTWLENLSAEDRLWLSAVFLAGMLGTMTSSFILRWGLAYYGQAGFLAQLLVCILATAVYAVTAGSVFYVLFPESREAFKRIFIRK
;
A
#
# COMPACT_ATOMS: atom_id res chain seq x y z
N MET A 1 28.20 1.03 2.54
CA MET A 1 26.74 0.96 2.81
C MET A 1 26.02 0.13 1.75
N ILE A 2 26.22 0.40 0.45
CA ILE A 2 25.65 -0.39 -0.66
C ILE A 2 26.05 -1.88 -0.60
N GLU A 3 27.30 -2.16 -0.25
CA GLU A 3 27.84 -3.52 -0.18
C GLU A 3 27.14 -4.36 0.91
N LYS A 4 26.85 -3.75 2.07
CA LYS A 4 26.07 -4.38 3.15
C LYS A 4 24.65 -4.74 2.72
N TRP A 5 23.99 -3.87 1.97
CA TRP A 5 22.65 -4.13 1.43
C TRP A 5 22.65 -5.23 0.38
N ARG A 6 23.67 -5.25 -0.49
CA ARG A 6 23.85 -6.31 -1.48
C ARG A 6 24.00 -7.67 -0.80
N THR A 7 24.94 -7.80 0.14
CA THR A 7 25.17 -9.07 0.86
C THR A 7 23.93 -9.50 1.66
N TRP A 8 23.15 -8.56 2.19
CA TRP A 8 21.89 -8.89 2.85
C TRP A 8 20.85 -9.44 1.86
N LEU A 9 20.64 -8.76 0.71
CA LEU A 9 19.69 -9.20 -0.32
C LEU A 9 20.04 -10.57 -0.91
N GLU A 10 21.33 -10.85 -1.12
CA GLU A 10 21.83 -12.11 -1.66
C GLU A 10 21.62 -13.29 -0.70
N ASN A 11 21.55 -13.03 0.61
CA ASN A 11 21.37 -14.03 1.65
C ASN A 11 19.91 -14.25 2.07
N LEU A 12 18.93 -13.60 1.42
CA LEU A 12 17.51 -13.78 1.75
C LEU A 12 17.00 -15.15 1.32
N SER A 13 16.15 -15.74 2.17
CA SER A 13 15.40 -16.94 1.81
C SER A 13 14.47 -16.68 0.62
N ALA A 14 13.95 -17.72 -0.02
CA ALA A 14 12.96 -17.56 -1.09
C ALA A 14 11.68 -16.87 -0.58
N GLU A 15 11.28 -17.18 0.66
CA GLU A 15 10.12 -16.59 1.32
C GLU A 15 10.34 -15.10 1.63
N ASP A 16 11.49 -14.73 2.19
CA ASP A 16 11.81 -13.33 2.49
C ASP A 16 11.88 -12.47 1.22
N ARG A 17 12.38 -13.05 0.11
CA ARG A 17 12.40 -12.38 -1.20
C ARG A 17 10.99 -12.13 -1.72
N LEU A 18 10.06 -13.07 -1.50
CA LEU A 18 8.66 -12.90 -1.89
C LEU A 18 7.99 -11.81 -1.05
N TRP A 19 8.20 -11.81 0.27
CA TRP A 19 7.73 -10.75 1.18
C TRP A 19 8.25 -9.38 0.77
N LEU A 20 9.56 -9.27 0.52
CA LEU A 20 10.18 -8.02 0.09
C LEU A 20 9.60 -7.53 -1.25
N SER A 21 9.42 -8.44 -2.21
CA SER A 21 8.81 -8.12 -3.51
C SER A 21 7.37 -7.61 -3.35
N ALA A 22 6.60 -8.23 -2.46
CA ALA A 22 5.24 -7.80 -2.16
C ALA A 22 5.19 -6.42 -1.49
N VAL A 23 6.13 -6.11 -0.59
CA VAL A 23 6.25 -4.77 0.02
C VAL A 23 6.51 -3.72 -1.07
N PHE A 24 7.45 -3.99 -1.98
CA PHE A 24 7.72 -3.07 -3.09
C PHE A 24 6.52 -2.90 -4.02
N LEU A 25 5.85 -4.00 -4.36
CA LEU A 25 4.66 -3.98 -5.21
C LEU A 25 3.51 -3.21 -4.55
N ALA A 26 3.26 -3.44 -3.26
CA ALA A 26 2.27 -2.73 -2.45
C ALA A 26 2.55 -1.24 -2.40
N GLY A 27 3.81 -0.85 -2.16
CA GLY A 27 4.24 0.55 -2.16
C GLY A 27 4.06 1.21 -3.52
N MET A 28 4.48 0.55 -4.61
CA MET A 28 4.35 1.07 -5.97
C MET A 28 2.89 1.24 -6.39
N LEU A 29 2.08 0.19 -6.25
CA LEU A 29 0.66 0.22 -6.63
C LEU A 29 -0.12 1.20 -5.75
N GLY A 30 0.10 1.17 -4.44
CA GLY A 30 -0.54 2.10 -3.50
C GLY A 30 -0.20 3.55 -3.82
N THR A 31 1.06 3.85 -4.13
CA THR A 31 1.48 5.22 -4.50
C THR A 31 0.86 5.65 -5.82
N MET A 32 0.81 4.75 -6.82
CA MET A 32 0.22 5.04 -8.12
C MET A 32 -1.27 5.35 -7.99
N THR A 33 -2.03 4.53 -7.28
CA THR A 33 -3.48 4.71 -7.10
C THR A 33 -3.80 5.93 -6.24
N SER A 34 -3.10 6.14 -5.13
CA SER A 34 -3.31 7.31 -4.26
C SER A 34 -2.95 8.62 -4.97
N SER A 35 -1.87 8.64 -5.76
CA SER A 35 -1.47 9.82 -6.53
C SER A 35 -2.49 10.16 -7.61
N PHE A 36 -3.08 9.13 -8.25
CA PHE A 36 -4.18 9.33 -9.19
C PHE A 36 -5.40 9.98 -8.52
N ILE A 37 -5.80 9.47 -7.36
CA ILE A 37 -6.92 10.02 -6.57
C ILE A 37 -6.64 11.44 -6.11
N LEU A 38 -5.44 11.74 -5.62
CA LEU A 38 -5.04 13.10 -5.23
C LEU A 38 -5.13 14.05 -6.43
N ARG A 39 -4.54 13.67 -7.57
CA ARG A 39 -4.53 14.51 -8.77
C ARG A 39 -5.95 14.77 -9.28
N TRP A 40 -6.78 13.73 -9.36
CA TRP A 40 -8.18 13.85 -9.76
C TRP A 40 -8.99 14.69 -8.77
N GLY A 41 -8.89 14.36 -7.48
CA GLY A 41 -9.70 14.99 -6.43
C GLY A 41 -9.34 16.45 -6.23
N LEU A 42 -8.06 16.81 -6.26
CA LEU A 42 -7.64 18.21 -6.15
C LEU A 42 -7.97 19.02 -7.43
N ALA A 43 -7.98 18.40 -8.61
CA ALA A 43 -8.41 19.07 -9.83
C ALA A 43 -9.91 19.42 -9.80
N TYR A 44 -10.74 18.54 -9.24
CA TYR A 44 -12.20 18.73 -9.22
C TYR A 44 -12.68 19.50 -7.99
N TYR A 45 -12.10 19.26 -6.82
CA TYR A 45 -12.54 19.81 -5.53
C TYR A 45 -11.56 20.84 -4.94
N GLY A 46 -10.49 21.20 -5.65
CA GLY A 46 -9.46 22.12 -5.14
C GLY A 46 -9.98 23.51 -4.79
N GLN A 47 -11.04 23.98 -5.45
CA GLN A 47 -11.65 25.28 -5.15
C GLN A 47 -12.82 25.20 -4.16
N ALA A 48 -13.23 24.00 -3.73
CA ALA A 48 -14.35 23.80 -2.80
C ALA A 48 -14.00 24.08 -1.32
N GLY A 49 -12.81 24.63 -1.07
CA GLY A 49 -12.32 24.99 0.27
C GLY A 49 -11.46 23.91 0.94
N PHE A 50 -10.86 24.28 2.07
CA PHE A 50 -9.88 23.45 2.78
C PHE A 50 -10.42 22.08 3.21
N LEU A 51 -11.68 22.01 3.66
CA LEU A 51 -12.29 20.75 4.09
C LEU A 51 -12.40 19.74 2.95
N ALA A 52 -12.74 20.19 1.73
CA ALA A 52 -12.83 19.32 0.57
C ALA A 52 -11.46 18.77 0.16
N GLN A 53 -10.43 19.61 0.20
CA GLN A 53 -9.05 19.18 -0.04
C GLN A 53 -8.57 18.16 0.99
N LEU A 54 -8.88 18.39 2.27
CA LEU A 54 -8.55 17.45 3.35
C LEU A 54 -9.24 16.09 3.16
N LEU A 55 -10.52 16.08 2.77
CA LEU A 55 -11.24 14.84 2.47
C LEU A 55 -10.64 14.08 1.29
N VAL A 56 -10.18 14.76 0.25
CA VAL A 56 -9.47 14.14 -0.88
C VAL A 56 -8.16 13.50 -0.40
N CYS A 57 -7.40 14.17 0.47
CA CYS A 57 -6.18 13.60 1.04
C CYS A 57 -6.47 12.35 1.88
N ILE A 58 -7.49 12.39 2.74
CA ILE A 58 -7.90 11.24 3.55
C ILE A 58 -8.33 10.08 2.65
N LEU A 59 -9.10 10.36 1.59
CA LEU A 59 -9.52 9.36 0.61
C LEU A 59 -8.32 8.70 -0.08
N ALA A 60 -7.35 9.50 -0.53
CA ALA A 60 -6.14 8.97 -1.15
C ALA A 60 -5.31 8.10 -0.20
N THR A 61 -5.19 8.48 1.07
CA THR A 61 -4.55 7.66 2.10
C THR A 61 -5.29 6.34 2.33
N ALA A 62 -6.62 6.37 2.39
CA ALA A 62 -7.43 5.16 2.52
C ALA A 62 -7.24 4.23 1.31
N VAL A 63 -7.24 4.77 0.10
CA VAL A 63 -6.99 4.01 -1.14
C VAL A 63 -5.60 3.40 -1.16
N TYR A 64 -4.57 4.12 -0.69
CA TYR A 64 -3.22 3.55 -0.52
C TYR A 64 -3.26 2.32 0.39
N ALA A 65 -3.84 2.46 1.58
CA ALA A 65 -3.88 1.39 2.58
C ALA A 65 -4.63 0.14 2.07
N VAL A 66 -5.77 0.35 1.41
CA VAL A 66 -6.55 -0.75 0.80
C VAL A 66 -5.78 -1.42 -0.33
N THR A 67 -5.14 -0.64 -1.21
CA THR A 67 -4.34 -1.19 -2.32
C THR A 67 -3.18 -2.01 -1.77
N ALA A 68 -2.43 -1.47 -0.81
CA ALA A 68 -1.32 -2.18 -0.17
C ALA A 68 -1.82 -3.46 0.52
N GLY A 69 -2.90 -3.39 1.30
CA GLY A 69 -3.51 -4.57 1.94
C GLY A 69 -3.97 -5.62 0.94
N SER A 70 -4.51 -5.23 -0.20
CA SER A 70 -4.95 -6.15 -1.26
C SER A 70 -3.79 -6.94 -1.87
N VAL A 71 -2.62 -6.32 -2.03
CA VAL A 71 -1.41 -7.00 -2.52
C VAL A 71 -1.01 -8.13 -1.55
N PHE A 72 -0.98 -7.85 -0.25
CA PHE A 72 -0.68 -8.87 0.75
C PHE A 72 -1.77 -9.95 0.83
N TYR A 73 -3.04 -9.57 0.74
CA TYR A 73 -4.16 -10.52 0.73
C TYR A 73 -4.08 -11.49 -0.46
N VAL A 74 -3.71 -11.00 -1.65
CA VAL A 74 -3.59 -11.84 -2.84
C VAL A 74 -2.37 -12.75 -2.75
N LEU A 75 -1.21 -12.19 -2.41
CA LEU A 75 0.08 -12.90 -2.45
C LEU A 75 0.30 -13.87 -1.29
N PHE A 76 -0.25 -13.58 -0.10
CA PHE A 76 0.01 -14.40 1.09
C PHE A 76 -1.28 -14.97 1.68
N PRO A 77 -1.40 -16.30 1.78
CA PRO A 77 -2.56 -16.93 2.43
C PRO A 77 -2.62 -16.62 3.93
N GLU A 78 -1.48 -16.45 4.60
CA GLU A 78 -1.44 -16.09 6.02
C GLU A 78 -2.07 -14.73 6.31
N SER A 79 -1.85 -13.76 5.41
CA SER A 79 -2.48 -12.45 5.50
C SER A 79 -4.00 -12.55 5.42
N ARG A 80 -4.55 -13.50 4.66
CA ARG A 80 -6.01 -13.70 4.58
C ARG A 80 -6.60 -14.09 5.94
N GLU A 81 -5.95 -14.97 6.67
CA GLU A 81 -6.40 -15.38 8.01
C GLU A 81 -6.27 -14.25 9.05
N ALA A 82 -5.24 -13.42 8.93
CA ALA A 82 -5.11 -12.21 9.74
C ALA A 82 -6.22 -11.18 9.42
N PHE A 83 -6.50 -10.93 8.13
CA PHE A 83 -7.59 -10.06 7.70
C PHE A 83 -8.96 -10.57 8.18
N LYS A 84 -9.23 -11.88 8.09
CA LYS A 84 -10.46 -12.48 8.64
C LYS A 84 -10.61 -12.20 10.14
N ARG A 85 -9.54 -12.35 10.94
CA ARG A 85 -9.59 -12.06 12.38
C ARG A 85 -9.90 -10.59 12.69
N ILE A 86 -9.34 -9.68 11.93
CA ILE A 86 -9.50 -8.23 12.15
C ILE A 86 -10.90 -7.76 11.71
N PHE A 87 -11.40 -8.22 10.56
CA PHE A 87 -12.60 -7.66 9.93
C PHE A 87 -13.86 -8.52 10.07
N ILE A 88 -13.74 -9.84 10.27
CA ILE A 88 -14.89 -10.76 10.25
C ILE A 88 -15.31 -11.20 11.64
N ARG A 89 -14.53 -10.93 12.70
CA ARG A 89 -14.86 -11.16 14.14
C ARG A 89 -15.99 -12.19 14.35
N LYS A 90 -15.69 -13.47 14.09
CA LYS A 90 -16.49 -14.57 14.61
C LYS A 90 -15.95 -14.97 15.97
#